data_AF-A0A2E9L7T1-F1
#
_entry.id   AF-A0A2E9L7T1-F1
#
_cell.length_a   1.000
_cell.length_b   1.000
_cell.length_c   1.000
_cell.angle_alpha   90.00
_cell.angle_beta   90.00
_cell.angle_gamma   90.00
#
_symmetry.space_group_name_H-M   'P 1'
#
loop_
_entity.id
_entity.type
_entity.pdbx_description
1 polymer ?
#
loop_
_entity_poly.entity_id
_entity_poly.type
_entity_poly.pdbx_seq_one_letter_code
_entity_poly.pdbx_strand_id
1 'polypeptide(L)'
;MKHKPVPIGVVLTGVIYFGLLFYWQWDELSGEGAARDAAIFGIVLAVAHVAYVMACFQRDLPASMKQLPIIGRYAKLYGWLIFVFIAVWYCRPEKWGGYDEAVGFLLVGVLLLGFGAAAILTCFMWSGDQSSRLYALSRFVDVYPAITKPDRHVRFGEKMWTTTFVLIIYFAMTNVMLYGLSGQAMDLFSGFRSIMAGASGTIMHLGIGPIVTGSIIMQLFAGAKIIRLDLTNSEDKAMYQGVQKLLVLIMIPIESIPQTYGFLDPSEFLIDEYGLGWANFVIVAQLFAGSYLVFLLDELVSKWGIGSGMSLFIAAGVAQSTFVGTLSPLPTTAGLAYSVQNPPAGTLPMIFYMFRTATNGEMISLNGFEMILLGDATHPNAVIALVSSIIVFLVVAYAESSKLELPLTH
;
A
#
# COMPACT_ATOMS: atom_id res chain seq x y z
N MET A 1 -4.11 -8.09 -35.86
CA MET A 1 -4.82 -9.37 -35.64
C MET A 1 -5.84 -9.11 -34.55
N LYS A 2 -7.13 -9.06 -34.88
CA LYS A 2 -8.18 -8.78 -33.91
C LYS A 2 -8.08 -9.75 -32.73
N HIS A 3 -7.94 -9.22 -31.52
CA HIS A 3 -7.97 -10.06 -30.34
C HIS A 3 -9.37 -10.68 -30.22
N LYS A 4 -9.43 -12.02 -30.18
CA LYS A 4 -10.66 -12.74 -29.87
C LYS A 4 -10.83 -12.81 -28.35
N PRO A 5 -12.07 -12.74 -27.84
CA PRO A 5 -12.34 -12.96 -26.43
C PRO A 5 -11.84 -14.34 -26.00
N VAL A 6 -11.33 -14.47 -24.78
CA VAL A 6 -10.87 -15.75 -24.23
C VAL A 6 -11.93 -16.29 -23.28
N PRO A 7 -12.87 -17.12 -23.77
CA PRO A 7 -13.99 -17.59 -22.96
C PRO A 7 -13.53 -18.38 -21.74
N ILE A 8 -12.43 -19.13 -21.84
CA ILE A 8 -11.84 -19.87 -20.70
C ILE A 8 -11.39 -18.91 -19.60
N GLY A 9 -10.75 -17.78 -19.96
CA GLY A 9 -10.31 -16.78 -18.98
C GLY A 9 -11.48 -16.10 -18.27
N VAL A 10 -12.56 -15.82 -19.01
CA VAL A 10 -13.80 -15.25 -18.44
C VAL A 10 -14.45 -16.21 -17.45
N VAL A 11 -14.60 -17.49 -17.83
CA VAL A 11 -15.19 -18.51 -16.97
C VAL A 11 -14.32 -18.73 -15.73
N LEU A 12 -13.01 -18.84 -15.89
CA LEU A 12 -12.09 -19.11 -14.79
C LEU A 12 -12.02 -17.94 -13.80
N THR A 13 -11.98 -16.69 -14.27
CA THR A 13 -12.05 -15.52 -13.37
C THR A 13 -13.39 -15.43 -12.66
N GLY A 14 -14.51 -15.70 -13.35
CA GLY A 14 -15.83 -15.75 -12.73
C GLY A 14 -15.92 -16.82 -11.65
N VAL A 15 -15.46 -18.05 -11.94
CA VAL A 15 -15.44 -19.16 -10.98
C VAL A 15 -14.54 -18.86 -9.78
N ILE A 16 -13.38 -18.25 -9.99
CA ILE A 16 -12.48 -17.87 -8.88
C ILE A 16 -13.14 -16.80 -8.00
N TYR A 17 -13.66 -15.72 -8.60
CA TYR A 17 -14.23 -14.61 -7.83
C TYR A 17 -15.49 -15.04 -7.08
N PHE A 18 -16.48 -15.60 -7.78
CA PHE A 18 -17.70 -16.05 -7.13
C PHE A 18 -17.43 -17.25 -6.20
N GLY A 19 -16.55 -18.17 -6.58
CA GLY A 19 -16.15 -19.31 -5.74
C GLY A 19 -15.49 -18.88 -4.43
N LEU A 20 -14.64 -17.84 -4.45
CA LEU A 20 -14.06 -17.27 -3.23
C LEU A 20 -15.12 -16.59 -2.35
N LEU A 21 -16.09 -15.87 -2.93
CA LEU A 21 -17.19 -15.29 -2.16
C LEU A 21 -18.08 -16.37 -1.52
N PHE A 22 -18.41 -17.42 -2.28
CA PHE A 22 -19.17 -18.56 -1.75
C PHE A 22 -18.41 -19.31 -0.66
N TYR A 23 -17.09 -19.47 -0.82
CA TYR A 23 -16.25 -20.11 0.19
C TYR A 23 -16.18 -19.27 1.47
N TRP A 24 -16.00 -17.94 1.34
CA TRP A 24 -15.95 -17.04 2.49
C TRP A 24 -17.25 -17.06 3.31
N GLN A 25 -18.40 -17.16 2.65
CA GLN A 25 -19.70 -17.18 3.32
C GLN A 25 -20.26 -18.59 3.52
N TRP A 26 -19.46 -19.65 3.31
CA TRP A 26 -19.95 -21.03 3.29
C TRP A 26 -20.66 -21.42 4.59
N ASP A 27 -20.06 -21.06 5.73
CA ASP A 27 -20.60 -21.37 7.05
C ASP A 27 -21.89 -20.55 7.31
N GLU A 28 -21.90 -19.27 6.97
CA GLU A 28 -23.07 -18.38 7.09
C GLU A 28 -24.24 -18.78 6.17
N LEU A 29 -23.94 -19.27 4.97
CA LEU A 29 -24.91 -19.80 4.00
C LEU A 29 -25.56 -21.10 4.47
N SER A 30 -24.82 -21.90 5.24
CA SER A 30 -25.29 -23.17 5.80
C SER A 30 -26.09 -23.00 7.10
N GLY A 31 -26.05 -21.82 7.71
CA GLY A 31 -26.77 -21.47 8.92
C GLY A 31 -28.23 -21.03 8.71
N GLU A 32 -28.83 -20.52 9.78
CA GLU A 32 -30.19 -19.94 9.79
C GLU A 32 -30.16 -18.53 10.40
N GLY A 33 -31.05 -17.64 9.94
CA GLY A 33 -31.22 -16.29 10.49
C GLY A 33 -30.57 -15.17 9.66
N ALA A 34 -30.28 -14.05 10.32
CA ALA A 34 -29.83 -12.80 9.67
C ALA A 34 -28.50 -12.93 8.90
N ALA A 35 -27.60 -13.81 9.35
CA ALA A 35 -26.32 -14.10 8.68
C ALA A 35 -26.53 -14.69 7.27
N ARG A 36 -27.46 -15.64 7.13
CA ARG A 36 -27.78 -16.25 5.84
C ARG A 36 -28.42 -15.25 4.87
N ASP A 37 -29.33 -14.40 5.37
CA ASP A 37 -29.97 -13.37 4.56
C ASP A 37 -28.94 -12.32 4.08
N ALA A 38 -27.96 -11.97 4.94
CA ALA A 38 -26.84 -11.10 4.60
C ALA A 38 -25.91 -11.70 3.54
N ALA A 39 -25.56 -12.98 3.69
CA ALA A 39 -24.75 -13.72 2.72
C ALA A 39 -25.42 -13.77 1.33
N ILE A 40 -26.72 -14.11 1.28
CA ILE A 40 -27.50 -14.17 0.03
C ILE A 40 -27.59 -12.78 -0.59
N PHE A 41 -27.90 -11.76 0.21
CA PHE A 41 -27.96 -10.37 -0.26
C PHE A 41 -26.63 -9.93 -0.87
N GLY A 42 -25.51 -10.22 -0.22
CA GLY A 42 -24.19 -9.85 -0.73
C GLY A 42 -23.79 -10.58 -2.01
N ILE A 43 -24.14 -11.86 -2.17
CA ILE A 43 -23.90 -12.59 -3.43
C ILE A 43 -24.73 -11.99 -4.57
N VAL A 44 -26.01 -11.68 -4.33
CA VAL A 44 -26.87 -11.02 -5.32
C VAL A 44 -26.33 -9.63 -5.68
N LEU A 45 -25.89 -8.87 -4.67
CA LEU A 45 -25.27 -7.57 -4.86
C LEU A 45 -23.97 -7.68 -5.66
N ALA A 46 -23.16 -8.73 -5.45
CA ALA A 46 -21.93 -8.98 -6.20
C ALA A 46 -22.19 -9.23 -7.67
N VAL A 47 -23.19 -10.05 -8.01
CA VAL A 47 -23.58 -10.27 -9.41
C VAL A 47 -24.04 -8.95 -10.05
N ALA A 48 -24.89 -8.19 -9.35
CA ALA A 48 -25.39 -6.91 -9.85
C ALA A 48 -24.28 -5.85 -10.01
N HIS A 49 -23.37 -5.77 -9.04
CA HIS A 49 -22.24 -4.83 -9.02
C HIS A 49 -21.24 -5.16 -10.12
N VAL A 50 -20.81 -6.41 -10.24
CA VAL A 50 -19.90 -6.84 -11.32
C VAL A 50 -20.52 -6.58 -12.69
N ALA A 51 -21.80 -6.90 -12.88
CA ALA A 51 -22.50 -6.60 -14.13
C ALA A 51 -22.56 -5.09 -14.43
N TYR A 52 -22.83 -4.27 -13.41
CA TYR A 52 -22.85 -2.81 -13.54
C TYR A 52 -21.47 -2.23 -13.88
N VAL A 53 -20.41 -2.67 -13.21
CA VAL A 53 -19.03 -2.22 -13.45
C VAL A 53 -18.57 -2.67 -14.83
N MET A 54 -18.87 -3.91 -15.24
CA MET A 54 -18.61 -4.39 -16.59
C MET A 54 -19.35 -3.55 -17.64
N ALA A 55 -20.62 -3.21 -17.40
CA ALA A 55 -21.37 -2.30 -18.27
C ALA A 55 -20.73 -0.90 -18.34
N CYS A 56 -20.18 -0.40 -17.23
CA CYS A 56 -19.46 0.87 -17.19
C CYS A 56 -18.17 0.85 -18.04
N PHE A 57 -17.45 -0.27 -18.07
CA PHE A 57 -16.26 -0.43 -18.92
C PHE A 57 -16.63 -0.66 -20.40
N GLN A 58 -17.73 -1.37 -20.69
CA GLN A 58 -18.10 -1.78 -22.06
C GLN A 58 -19.00 -0.78 -22.82
N ARG A 59 -19.86 -0.02 -22.14
CA ARG A 59 -20.83 0.91 -22.78
C ARG A 59 -20.49 2.38 -22.53
N ASP A 60 -20.56 3.19 -23.58
CA ASP A 60 -20.54 4.65 -23.46
C ASP A 60 -21.89 5.17 -22.96
N LEU A 61 -21.87 6.26 -22.19
CA LEU A 61 -23.12 6.97 -21.86
C LEU A 61 -23.72 7.54 -23.16
N PRO A 62 -25.03 7.37 -23.42
CA PRO A 62 -25.69 7.94 -24.59
C PRO A 62 -25.49 9.47 -24.62
N ALA A 63 -25.35 10.04 -25.82
CA ALA A 63 -25.02 11.44 -26.05
C ALA A 63 -25.96 12.43 -25.31
N SER A 64 -27.21 12.04 -25.10
CA SER A 64 -28.23 12.81 -24.38
C SER A 64 -27.96 12.97 -22.87
N MET A 65 -27.28 12.01 -22.23
CA MET A 65 -26.88 12.14 -20.81
C MET A 65 -25.60 12.94 -20.64
N LYS A 66 -24.68 12.93 -21.62
CA LYS A 66 -23.41 13.70 -21.56
C LYS A 66 -23.60 15.21 -21.56
N GLN A 67 -24.74 15.71 -22.05
CA GLN A 67 -25.07 17.14 -22.13
C GLN A 67 -25.61 17.75 -20.82
N LEU A 68 -25.89 16.94 -19.79
CA LEU A 68 -26.28 17.45 -18.48
C LEU A 68 -25.03 17.78 -17.64
N PRO A 69 -24.84 19.05 -17.23
CA PRO A 69 -23.55 19.54 -16.71
C PRO A 69 -23.10 18.92 -15.37
N ILE A 70 -23.99 18.22 -14.65
CA ILE A 70 -23.70 17.58 -13.36
C ILE A 70 -23.90 16.06 -13.45
N ILE A 71 -24.95 15.60 -14.13
CA ILE A 71 -25.33 14.19 -14.20
C ILE A 71 -24.47 13.43 -15.23
N GLY A 72 -24.13 14.04 -16.37
CA GLY A 72 -23.52 13.33 -17.49
C GLY A 72 -22.08 12.84 -17.25
N ARG A 73 -21.27 13.66 -16.59
CA ARG A 73 -19.85 13.35 -16.35
C ARG A 73 -19.67 12.36 -15.19
N TYR A 74 -20.57 12.38 -14.22
CA TYR A 74 -20.48 11.60 -12.99
C TYR A 74 -21.54 10.50 -12.87
N ALA A 75 -22.45 10.30 -13.85
CA ALA A 75 -23.50 9.27 -13.80
C ALA A 75 -22.99 7.87 -13.43
N LYS A 76 -21.86 7.46 -14.03
CA LYS A 76 -21.24 6.15 -13.72
C LYS A 76 -20.77 6.08 -12.27
N LEU A 77 -20.22 7.18 -11.76
CA LEU A 77 -19.77 7.34 -10.38
C LEU A 77 -20.98 7.38 -9.42
N TYR A 78 -22.05 8.09 -9.74
CA TYR A 78 -23.28 8.10 -8.94
C TYR A 78 -23.93 6.72 -8.87
N GLY A 79 -23.98 5.97 -9.96
CA GLY A 79 -24.48 4.59 -9.91
C GLY A 79 -23.58 3.67 -9.07
N TRP A 80 -22.26 3.82 -9.11
CA TRP A 80 -21.37 3.10 -8.19
C TRP A 80 -21.57 3.54 -6.73
N LEU A 81 -21.75 4.83 -6.46
CA LEU A 81 -22.07 5.36 -5.13
C LEU A 81 -23.41 4.85 -4.60
N ILE A 82 -24.39 4.55 -5.46
CA ILE A 82 -25.64 3.90 -5.06
C ILE A 82 -25.37 2.47 -4.57
N PHE A 83 -24.54 1.69 -5.26
CA PHE A 83 -24.13 0.36 -4.77
C PHE A 83 -23.38 0.44 -3.44
N VAL A 84 -22.48 1.43 -3.28
CA VAL A 84 -21.79 1.71 -2.02
C VAL A 84 -22.80 2.07 -0.93
N PHE A 85 -23.75 2.96 -1.21
CA PHE A 85 -24.77 3.37 -0.25
C PHE A 85 -25.67 2.22 0.17
N ILE A 86 -26.10 1.37 -0.77
CA ILE A 86 -26.90 0.17 -0.48
C ILE A 86 -26.12 -0.80 0.41
N ALA A 87 -24.84 -1.05 0.11
CA ALA A 87 -23.99 -1.90 0.93
C ALA A 87 -23.79 -1.31 2.34
N VAL A 88 -23.46 -0.02 2.45
CA VAL A 88 -23.27 0.69 3.72
C VAL A 88 -24.56 0.72 4.56
N TRP A 89 -25.71 0.92 3.91
CA TRP A 89 -27.01 0.95 4.59
C TRP A 89 -27.39 -0.43 5.14
N TYR A 90 -27.08 -1.50 4.40
CA TYR A 90 -27.31 -2.87 4.86
C TYR A 90 -26.36 -3.27 5.99
N CYS A 91 -25.09 -2.85 5.91
CA CYS A 91 -24.07 -3.13 6.93
C CYS A 91 -24.13 -2.22 8.16
N ARG A 92 -25.13 -1.35 8.32
CA ARG A 92 -25.20 -0.40 9.44
C ARG A 92 -25.08 -1.12 10.80
N PRO A 93 -24.53 -0.48 11.85
CA PRO A 93 -24.34 -1.12 13.15
C PRO A 93 -25.62 -1.79 13.67
N GLU A 94 -25.52 -2.91 14.38
CA GLU A 94 -26.68 -3.68 14.90
C GLU A 94 -27.63 -2.82 15.74
N LYS A 95 -27.08 -1.85 16.49
CA LYS A 95 -27.85 -0.86 17.27
C LYS A 95 -28.86 -0.08 16.42
N TRP A 96 -28.66 -0.01 15.11
CA TRP A 96 -29.49 0.71 14.14
C TRP A 96 -30.24 -0.26 13.20
N GLY A 97 -30.19 -1.57 13.47
CA GLY A 97 -30.90 -2.62 12.74
C GLY A 97 -30.25 -3.03 11.42
N GLY A 98 -28.92 -3.06 11.35
CA GLY A 98 -28.18 -3.68 10.24
C GLY A 98 -27.28 -4.81 10.74
N TYR A 99 -26.48 -5.37 9.83
CA TYR A 99 -25.60 -6.51 10.11
C TYR A 99 -24.13 -6.08 9.93
N ASP A 100 -23.47 -5.75 11.04
CA ASP A 100 -22.12 -5.17 11.08
C ASP A 100 -21.03 -6.19 10.71
N GLU A 101 -21.24 -7.48 10.99
CA GLU A 101 -20.31 -8.54 10.58
C GLU A 101 -20.17 -8.64 9.05
N ALA A 102 -21.19 -8.25 8.27
CA ALA A 102 -21.10 -8.24 6.80
C ALA A 102 -20.33 -7.03 6.22
N VAL A 103 -19.85 -6.08 7.04
CA VAL A 103 -19.05 -4.94 6.55
C VAL A 103 -17.85 -5.42 5.72
N GLY A 104 -17.14 -6.44 6.22
CA GLY A 104 -16.03 -7.07 5.50
C GLY A 104 -16.51 -7.67 4.17
N PHE A 105 -17.50 -8.55 4.21
CA PHE A 105 -17.96 -9.24 3.01
C PHE A 105 -18.50 -8.29 1.92
N LEU A 106 -19.36 -7.33 2.30
CA LEU A 106 -20.04 -6.44 1.36
C LEU A 106 -19.14 -5.30 0.84
N LEU A 107 -18.36 -4.64 1.70
CA LEU A 107 -17.52 -3.52 1.25
C LEU A 107 -16.24 -4.01 0.58
N VAL A 108 -15.66 -5.11 1.07
CA VAL A 108 -14.40 -5.63 0.53
C VAL A 108 -14.64 -6.69 -0.52
N GLY A 109 -15.35 -7.77 -0.16
CA GLY A 109 -15.58 -8.89 -1.07
C GLY A 109 -16.41 -8.49 -2.29
N VAL A 110 -17.51 -7.78 -2.05
CA VAL A 110 -18.45 -7.42 -3.10
C VAL A 110 -17.99 -6.18 -3.86
N LEU A 111 -17.85 -5.02 -3.20
CA LEU A 111 -17.57 -3.78 -3.93
C LEU A 111 -16.13 -3.71 -4.45
N LEU A 112 -15.15 -4.07 -3.64
CA LEU A 112 -13.75 -3.84 -3.97
C LEU A 112 -13.19 -4.97 -4.84
N LEU A 113 -13.25 -6.21 -4.38
CA LEU A 113 -12.80 -7.35 -5.19
C LEU A 113 -13.68 -7.53 -6.43
N GLY A 114 -14.97 -7.17 -6.36
CA GLY A 114 -15.86 -7.16 -7.52
C GLY A 114 -15.46 -6.13 -8.58
N PHE A 115 -14.96 -4.95 -8.17
CA PHE A 115 -14.38 -3.99 -9.11
C PHE A 115 -13.13 -4.56 -9.80
N GLY A 116 -12.22 -5.19 -9.05
CA GLY A 116 -11.03 -5.84 -9.62
C GLY A 116 -11.38 -6.99 -10.56
N ALA A 117 -12.32 -7.86 -10.16
CA ALA A 117 -12.81 -8.96 -10.98
C ALA A 117 -13.48 -8.46 -12.26
N ALA A 118 -14.33 -7.42 -12.18
CA ALA A 118 -14.95 -6.80 -13.35
C ALA A 118 -13.91 -6.20 -14.30
N ALA A 119 -12.87 -5.54 -13.79
CA ALA A 119 -11.78 -5.02 -14.60
C ALA A 119 -11.06 -6.16 -15.37
N ILE A 120 -10.74 -7.27 -14.70
CA ILE A 120 -10.11 -8.43 -15.32
C ILE A 120 -11.04 -9.09 -16.37
N LEU A 121 -12.31 -9.28 -16.03
CA LEU A 121 -13.31 -9.85 -16.95
C LEU A 121 -13.45 -9.00 -18.21
N THR A 122 -13.49 -7.67 -18.08
CA THR A 122 -13.55 -6.78 -19.25
C THR A 122 -12.29 -6.81 -20.11
N CYS A 123 -11.11 -6.97 -19.52
CA CYS A 123 -9.87 -7.23 -20.27
C CYS A 123 -9.93 -8.54 -21.06
N PHE A 124 -10.48 -9.62 -20.50
CA PHE A 124 -10.60 -10.92 -21.19
C PHE A 124 -11.72 -10.97 -22.24
N MET A 125 -12.76 -10.16 -22.07
CA MET A 125 -13.86 -10.02 -23.02
C MET A 125 -13.56 -9.05 -24.17
N TRP A 126 -12.48 -8.29 -24.09
CA TRP A 126 -12.15 -7.28 -25.11
C TRP A 126 -11.86 -7.90 -26.48
N SER A 127 -12.58 -7.40 -27.49
CA SER A 127 -12.36 -7.70 -28.89
C SER A 127 -12.06 -6.41 -29.67
N GLY A 128 -10.79 -6.12 -29.92
CA GLY A 128 -10.34 -4.93 -30.65
C GLY A 128 -9.12 -5.19 -31.54
N ASP A 129 -8.79 -4.21 -32.38
CA ASP A 129 -7.61 -4.23 -33.28
C ASP A 129 -6.36 -3.56 -32.67
N GLN A 130 -6.49 -3.01 -31.46
CA GLN A 130 -5.43 -2.39 -30.66
C GLN A 130 -4.34 -3.41 -30.25
N SER A 131 -3.12 -2.93 -29.97
CA SER A 131 -1.92 -3.74 -29.69
C SER A 131 -2.05 -4.69 -28.49
N SER A 132 -2.91 -4.35 -27.51
CA SER A 132 -3.06 -5.07 -26.26
C SER A 132 -4.52 -5.16 -25.78
N ARG A 133 -4.83 -6.21 -25.01
CA ARG A 133 -6.12 -6.39 -24.32
C ARG A 133 -6.39 -5.36 -23.23
N LEU A 134 -5.34 -4.70 -22.74
CA LEU A 134 -5.42 -3.65 -21.73
C LEU A 134 -6.18 -2.40 -22.21
N TYR A 135 -6.34 -2.22 -23.52
CA TYR A 135 -7.18 -1.14 -24.07
C TYR A 135 -8.64 -1.23 -23.66
N ALA A 136 -9.10 -2.36 -23.11
CA ALA A 136 -10.39 -2.46 -22.45
C ALA A 136 -10.57 -1.45 -21.29
N LEU A 137 -9.46 -1.10 -20.64
CA LEU A 137 -9.43 -0.21 -19.47
C LEU A 137 -9.14 1.25 -19.84
N SER A 138 -8.93 1.58 -21.12
CA SER A 138 -8.59 2.95 -21.56
C SER A 138 -9.59 3.98 -21.05
N ARG A 139 -10.88 3.63 -21.04
CA ARG A 139 -11.97 4.47 -20.55
C ARG A 139 -11.86 4.84 -19.07
N PHE A 140 -11.21 4.02 -18.25
CA PHE A 140 -10.96 4.33 -16.85
C PHE A 140 -9.65 5.11 -16.68
N VAL A 141 -8.62 4.71 -17.45
CA VAL A 141 -7.32 5.37 -17.48
C VAL A 141 -7.44 6.86 -17.82
N ASP A 142 -8.32 7.23 -18.76
CA ASP A 142 -8.50 8.61 -19.23
C ASP A 142 -9.18 9.54 -18.20
N VAL A 143 -9.91 8.99 -17.23
CA VAL A 143 -10.69 9.75 -16.23
C VAL A 143 -9.94 9.86 -14.90
N TYR A 144 -8.93 9.03 -14.69
CA TYR A 144 -8.26 8.92 -13.40
C TYR A 144 -7.45 10.19 -13.07
N PRO A 145 -7.53 10.72 -11.84
CA PRO A 145 -6.73 11.87 -11.43
C PRO A 145 -5.24 11.52 -11.53
N ALA A 146 -4.54 12.23 -12.42
CA ALA A 146 -3.11 12.09 -12.62
C ALA A 146 -2.44 13.45 -12.39
N ILE A 147 -1.29 13.44 -11.70
CA ILE A 147 -0.49 14.65 -11.56
C ILE A 147 -0.02 15.08 -12.95
N THR A 148 -0.29 16.30 -13.36
CA THR A 148 0.17 16.80 -14.67
C THR A 148 1.69 16.91 -14.66
N LYS A 149 2.31 16.51 -15.78
CA LYS A 149 3.74 16.74 -15.97
C LYS A 149 3.94 18.24 -16.20
N PRO A 150 5.04 18.82 -15.70
CA PRO A 150 5.33 20.22 -15.94
C PRO A 150 5.57 20.47 -17.44
N ASP A 151 4.87 21.45 -18.02
CA ASP A 151 5.03 21.85 -19.44
C ASP A 151 6.38 22.52 -19.71
N ARG A 152 7.02 23.02 -18.66
CA ARG A 152 8.31 23.69 -18.68
C ARG A 152 9.37 22.85 -17.97
N HIS A 153 10.63 23.00 -18.37
CA HIS A 153 11.76 22.48 -17.62
C HIS A 153 11.82 23.09 -16.20
N VAL A 154 11.60 22.25 -15.19
CA VAL A 154 11.59 22.63 -13.77
C VAL A 154 13.00 22.96 -13.31
N ARG A 155 13.17 24.09 -12.61
CA ARG A 155 14.49 24.54 -12.12
C ARG A 155 14.96 23.64 -10.98
N PHE A 156 16.27 23.51 -10.79
CA PHE A 156 16.83 22.64 -9.74
C PHE A 156 16.30 22.99 -8.33
N GLY A 157 16.20 24.28 -8.00
CA GLY A 157 15.65 24.72 -6.70
C GLY A 157 14.19 24.29 -6.47
N GLU A 158 13.35 24.33 -7.51
CA GLU A 158 11.95 23.86 -7.43
C GLU A 158 11.89 22.34 -7.23
N LYS A 159 12.76 21.58 -7.92
CA LYS A 159 12.85 20.13 -7.74
C LYS A 159 13.30 19.77 -6.32
N MET A 160 14.30 20.47 -5.81
CA MET A 160 14.83 20.26 -4.47
C MET A 160 13.75 20.58 -3.43
N TRP A 161 13.07 21.71 -3.53
CA TRP A 161 12.02 22.10 -2.58
C TRP A 161 10.83 21.13 -2.60
N THR A 162 10.41 20.69 -3.78
CA THR A 162 9.35 19.67 -3.92
C THR A 162 9.76 18.36 -3.25
N THR A 163 11.00 17.93 -3.45
CA THR A 163 11.55 16.70 -2.85
C THR A 163 11.61 16.81 -1.32
N THR A 164 12.11 17.93 -0.80
CA THR A 164 12.16 18.20 0.65
C THR A 164 10.76 18.25 1.26
N PHE A 165 9.81 18.92 0.60
CA PHE A 165 8.43 19.00 1.06
C PHE A 165 7.78 17.61 1.16
N VAL A 166 7.99 16.76 0.15
CA VAL A 166 7.49 15.37 0.16
C VAL A 166 8.12 14.56 1.30
N LEU A 167 9.42 14.72 1.57
CA LEU A 167 10.08 14.07 2.70
C LEU A 167 9.49 14.48 4.05
N ILE A 168 9.17 15.78 4.23
CA ILE A 168 8.53 16.27 5.46
C ILE A 168 7.18 15.58 5.68
N ILE A 169 6.35 15.48 4.62
CA ILE A 169 5.06 14.79 4.71
C ILE A 169 5.26 13.31 5.02
N TYR A 170 6.20 12.65 4.34
CA TYR A 170 6.54 11.24 4.58
C TYR A 170 6.90 11.00 6.05
N PHE A 171 7.81 11.78 6.64
CA PHE A 171 8.17 11.63 8.05
C PHE A 171 7.03 12.02 8.99
N ALA A 172 6.18 12.97 8.65
CA ALA A 172 4.99 13.26 9.44
C ALA A 172 4.05 12.05 9.48
N MET A 173 3.80 11.41 8.33
CA MET A 173 2.91 10.25 8.23
C MET A 173 3.45 9.01 8.95
N THR A 174 4.77 8.81 9.02
CA THR A 174 5.36 7.70 9.79
C THR A 174 5.24 7.89 11.31
N ASN A 175 4.87 9.08 11.78
CA ASN A 175 4.68 9.36 13.22
C ASN A 175 3.21 9.44 13.64
N VAL A 176 2.26 9.43 12.70
CA VAL A 176 0.83 9.43 13.01
C VAL A 176 0.33 7.99 13.14
N MET A 177 0.02 7.58 14.38
CA MET A 177 -0.57 6.26 14.64
C MET A 177 -2.02 6.18 14.15
N LEU A 178 -2.42 4.99 13.70
CA LEU A 178 -3.79 4.75 13.24
C LEU A 178 -4.75 4.86 14.41
N TYR A 179 -5.88 5.53 14.17
CA TYR A 179 -6.95 5.58 15.14
C TYR A 179 -7.61 4.20 15.26
N GLY A 180 -7.82 3.74 16.50
CA GLY A 180 -8.54 2.51 16.76
C GLY A 180 -7.70 1.24 16.81
N LEU A 181 -6.36 1.32 16.75
CA LEU A 181 -5.50 0.16 16.98
C LEU A 181 -5.40 -0.16 18.48
N SER A 182 -5.55 -1.44 18.82
CA SER A 182 -5.06 -1.93 20.11
C SER A 182 -3.53 -1.81 20.11
N GLY A 183 -2.93 -1.27 21.17
CA GLY A 183 -1.48 -1.03 21.26
C GLY A 183 -0.61 -2.30 21.25
N GLN A 184 -1.17 -3.45 20.87
CA GLN A 184 -0.53 -4.76 20.79
C GLN A 184 -0.38 -5.25 19.33
N ALA A 185 -0.36 -4.35 18.34
CA ALA A 185 -0.13 -4.72 16.95
C ALA A 185 1.23 -5.44 16.80
N MET A 186 1.19 -6.71 16.39
CA MET A 186 2.39 -7.51 16.21
C MET A 186 3.06 -7.14 14.88
N ASP A 187 4.27 -6.56 14.93
CA ASP A 187 5.01 -6.19 13.71
C ASP A 187 5.77 -7.37 13.11
N LEU A 188 5.02 -8.24 12.42
CA LEU A 188 5.56 -9.41 11.69
C LEU A 188 6.62 -9.05 10.65
N PHE A 189 6.61 -7.81 10.14
CA PHE A 189 7.46 -7.37 9.05
C PHE A 189 8.56 -6.40 9.49
N SER A 190 8.91 -6.35 10.77
CA SER A 190 9.90 -5.42 11.33
C SER A 190 11.23 -5.39 10.54
N GLY A 191 11.74 -6.56 10.15
CA GLY A 191 12.96 -6.68 9.32
C GLY A 191 12.84 -6.17 7.89
N PHE A 192 11.62 -6.03 7.35
CA PHE A 192 11.35 -5.55 6.00
C PHE A 192 10.89 -4.08 5.95
N ARG A 193 10.66 -3.44 7.10
CA ARG A 193 10.19 -2.04 7.22
C ARG A 193 11.09 -1.04 6.48
N SER A 194 12.40 -1.25 6.53
CA SER A 194 13.39 -0.39 5.85
C SER A 194 13.28 -0.45 4.33
N ILE A 195 12.98 -1.63 3.77
CA ILE A 195 12.82 -1.84 2.33
C ILE A 195 11.43 -1.39 1.87
N MET A 196 10.39 -1.63 2.68
CA MET A 196 9.03 -1.22 2.38
C MET A 196 8.76 0.26 2.69
N ALA A 197 9.74 0.99 3.24
CA ALA A 197 9.60 2.40 3.65
C ALA A 197 8.29 2.66 4.42
N GLY A 198 7.98 1.77 5.36
CA GLY A 198 6.74 1.78 6.14
C GLY A 198 7.02 1.74 7.63
N ALA A 199 6.04 2.15 8.44
CA ALA A 199 6.14 2.20 9.90
C ALA A 199 4.95 1.52 10.57
N SER A 200 5.19 0.60 11.50
CA SER A 200 4.13 -0.22 12.10
C SER A 200 3.16 0.62 12.90
N GLY A 201 1.89 0.23 12.90
CA GLY A 201 0.80 0.96 13.55
C GLY A 201 0.52 2.38 13.06
N THR A 202 1.14 2.85 11.97
CA THR A 202 0.99 4.23 11.47
C THR A 202 0.21 4.30 10.15
N ILE A 203 -0.10 5.51 9.69
CA ILE A 203 -0.65 5.74 8.34
C ILE A 203 0.24 5.12 7.25
N MET A 204 1.55 5.00 7.51
CA MET A 204 2.54 4.39 6.63
C MET A 204 2.68 2.87 6.83
N HIS A 205 1.70 2.17 7.40
CA HIS A 205 1.83 0.75 7.72
C HIS A 205 2.20 -0.11 6.51
N LEU A 206 1.50 0.06 5.38
CA LEU A 206 1.79 -0.64 4.12
C LEU A 206 3.03 -0.09 3.40
N GLY A 207 3.45 1.13 3.73
CA GLY A 207 4.56 1.81 3.08
C GLY A 207 4.37 1.93 1.56
N ILE A 208 5.44 1.60 0.81
CA ILE A 208 5.43 1.56 -0.66
C ILE A 208 5.00 0.19 -1.23
N GLY A 209 4.67 -0.78 -0.38
CA GLY A 209 4.37 -2.17 -0.76
C GLY A 209 3.44 -2.29 -1.96
N PRO A 210 2.22 -1.73 -1.91
CA PRO A 210 1.26 -1.81 -3.01
C PRO A 210 1.77 -1.18 -4.32
N ILE A 211 2.58 -0.12 -4.22
CA ILE A 211 3.13 0.61 -5.35
C ILE A 211 4.17 -0.24 -6.06
N VAL A 212 5.10 -0.81 -5.28
CA VAL A 212 6.17 -1.68 -5.79
C VAL A 212 5.59 -2.97 -6.35
N THR A 213 4.67 -3.62 -5.64
CA THR A 213 4.03 -4.87 -6.09
C THR A 213 3.30 -4.67 -7.42
N GLY A 214 2.46 -3.63 -7.54
CA GLY A 214 1.77 -3.31 -8.78
C GLY A 214 2.72 -2.99 -9.94
N SER A 215 3.83 -2.30 -9.64
CA SER A 215 4.87 -1.95 -10.63
C SER A 215 5.63 -3.18 -11.12
N ILE A 216 6.02 -4.08 -10.22
CA ILE A 216 6.72 -5.33 -10.55
C ILE A 216 5.82 -6.24 -11.39
N ILE A 217 4.53 -6.38 -11.03
CA ILE A 217 3.59 -7.18 -11.82
C ILE A 217 3.51 -6.68 -13.26
N MET A 218 3.39 -5.37 -13.47
CA MET A 218 3.35 -4.79 -14.81
C MET A 218 4.67 -4.97 -15.57
N GLN A 219 5.80 -4.78 -14.89
CA GLN A 219 7.12 -4.99 -15.48
C GLN A 219 7.33 -6.45 -15.91
N LEU A 220 6.89 -7.41 -15.08
CA LEU A 220 6.93 -8.84 -15.40
C LEU A 220 6.05 -9.17 -16.61
N PHE A 221 4.83 -8.63 -16.70
CA PHE A 221 3.94 -8.88 -17.83
C PHE A 221 4.43 -8.27 -19.15
N ALA A 222 5.02 -7.08 -19.10
CA ALA A 222 5.64 -6.45 -20.27
C ALA A 222 6.95 -7.16 -20.66
N GLY A 223 7.80 -7.50 -19.69
CA GLY A 223 9.07 -8.19 -19.91
C GLY A 223 8.89 -9.61 -20.46
N ALA A 224 7.91 -10.36 -19.95
CA ALA A 224 7.55 -11.69 -20.45
C ALA A 224 6.78 -11.64 -21.80
N LYS A 225 6.52 -10.44 -22.34
CA LYS A 225 5.74 -10.20 -23.58
C LYS A 225 4.34 -10.84 -23.57
N ILE A 226 3.78 -11.07 -22.38
CA ILE A 226 2.38 -11.49 -22.19
C ILE A 226 1.45 -10.36 -22.63
N ILE A 227 1.83 -9.12 -22.29
CA ILE A 227 1.20 -7.89 -22.72
C ILE A 227 2.09 -7.24 -23.77
N ARG A 228 1.60 -7.16 -25.02
CA ARG A 228 2.33 -6.55 -26.14
C ARG A 228 2.03 -5.05 -26.20
N LEU A 229 2.71 -4.27 -25.37
CA LEU A 229 2.68 -2.81 -25.45
C LEU A 229 4.02 -2.31 -25.99
N ASP A 230 3.98 -1.44 -26.98
CA ASP A 230 5.17 -0.78 -27.49
C ASP A 230 5.44 0.49 -26.67
N LEU A 231 6.39 0.42 -25.74
CA LEU A 231 6.74 1.54 -24.87
C LEU A 231 7.44 2.71 -25.62
N THR A 232 7.75 2.54 -26.90
CA THR A 232 8.22 3.63 -27.77
C THR A 232 7.07 4.50 -28.27
N ASN A 233 5.85 3.95 -28.33
CA ASN A 233 4.64 4.68 -28.69
C ASN A 233 4.08 5.42 -27.45
N SER A 234 3.73 6.69 -27.62
CA SER A 234 3.17 7.54 -26.55
C SER A 234 1.83 7.03 -26.02
N GLU A 235 0.96 6.46 -26.86
CA GLU A 235 -0.35 5.94 -26.46
C GLU A 235 -0.22 4.67 -25.62
N ASP A 236 0.59 3.71 -26.08
CA ASP A 236 0.87 2.46 -25.35
C ASP A 236 1.58 2.74 -24.01
N LYS A 237 2.45 3.75 -23.96
CA LYS A 237 3.08 4.22 -22.71
C LYS A 237 2.07 4.83 -21.74
N ALA A 238 1.11 5.61 -22.23
CA ALA A 238 0.04 6.16 -21.41
C ALA A 238 -0.86 5.04 -20.85
N MET A 239 -1.21 4.05 -21.68
CA MET A 239 -1.95 2.87 -21.23
C MET A 239 -1.19 2.04 -20.19
N TYR A 240 0.11 1.80 -20.40
CA TYR A 240 0.97 1.11 -19.43
C TYR A 240 0.94 1.83 -18.07
N GLN A 241 1.15 3.15 -18.07
CA GLN A 241 1.13 3.96 -16.85
C GLN A 241 -0.25 3.96 -16.20
N GLY A 242 -1.33 4.09 -16.97
CA GLY A 242 -2.69 4.07 -16.44
C GLY A 242 -3.06 2.76 -15.76
N VAL A 243 -2.74 1.63 -16.39
CA VAL A 243 -3.01 0.29 -15.86
C VAL A 243 -2.16 0.01 -14.62
N GLN A 244 -0.88 0.42 -14.62
CA GLN A 244 -0.02 0.28 -13.45
C GLN A 244 -0.64 0.98 -12.23
N LYS A 245 -1.15 2.21 -12.40
CA LYS A 245 -1.82 2.94 -11.31
C LYS A 245 -3.09 2.26 -10.82
N LEU A 246 -3.90 1.72 -11.74
CA LEU A 246 -5.09 0.95 -11.39
C LEU A 246 -4.71 -0.29 -10.57
N LEU A 247 -3.64 -0.99 -10.97
CA LEU A 247 -3.15 -2.14 -10.22
C LEU A 247 -2.67 -1.75 -8.83
N VAL A 248 -1.96 -0.63 -8.68
CA VAL A 248 -1.58 -0.12 -7.35
C VAL A 248 -2.83 0.12 -6.49
N LEU A 249 -3.87 0.75 -7.03
CA LEU A 249 -5.12 1.00 -6.31
C LEU A 249 -5.82 -0.28 -5.86
N ILE A 250 -5.74 -1.35 -6.67
CA ILE A 250 -6.30 -2.67 -6.35
C ILE A 250 -5.40 -3.39 -5.33
N MET A 251 -4.08 -3.20 -5.38
CA MET A 251 -3.14 -3.83 -4.44
C MET A 251 -3.25 -3.28 -3.02
N ILE A 252 -3.54 -1.99 -2.84
CA ILE A 252 -3.71 -1.37 -1.51
C ILE A 252 -4.69 -2.17 -0.63
N PRO A 253 -5.93 -2.41 -1.05
CA PRO A 253 -6.89 -3.20 -0.28
C PRO A 253 -6.54 -4.69 -0.22
N ILE A 254 -6.00 -5.27 -1.29
CA ILE A 254 -5.53 -6.67 -1.27
C ILE A 254 -4.48 -6.89 -0.16
N GLU A 255 -3.63 -5.90 0.10
CA GLU A 255 -2.63 -5.94 1.16
C GLU A 255 -3.18 -5.49 2.52
N SER A 256 -4.02 -4.45 2.60
CA SER A 256 -4.47 -3.88 3.89
C SER A 256 -5.50 -4.74 4.62
N ILE A 257 -6.33 -5.48 3.89
CA ILE A 257 -7.41 -6.29 4.47
C ILE A 257 -6.86 -7.48 5.25
N PRO A 258 -6.04 -8.39 4.68
CA PRO A 258 -5.50 -9.52 5.44
C PRO A 258 -4.70 -9.08 6.66
N GLN A 259 -4.06 -7.91 6.61
CA GLN A 259 -3.32 -7.35 7.74
C GLN A 259 -4.27 -6.87 8.84
N THR A 260 -5.39 -6.25 8.48
CA THR A 260 -6.42 -5.80 9.44
C THR A 260 -7.12 -6.94 10.14
N TYR A 261 -7.48 -7.99 9.40
CA TYR A 261 -8.14 -9.18 9.96
C TYR A 261 -7.16 -10.19 10.59
N GLY A 262 -5.85 -10.00 10.41
CA GLY A 262 -4.82 -10.94 10.85
C GLY A 262 -4.06 -10.51 12.10
N PHE A 263 -3.62 -9.25 12.18
CA PHE A 263 -2.72 -8.81 13.25
C PHE A 263 -2.84 -7.32 13.65
N LEU A 264 -3.69 -6.53 13.00
CA LEU A 264 -4.01 -5.16 13.40
C LEU A 264 -5.35 -5.14 14.13
N ASP A 265 -5.34 -5.65 15.36
CA ASP A 265 -6.58 -5.81 16.13
C ASP A 265 -7.14 -4.44 16.55
N PRO A 266 -8.44 -4.19 16.33
CA PRO A 266 -9.08 -2.97 16.78
C PRO A 266 -9.13 -2.88 18.31
N SER A 267 -9.11 -1.66 18.83
CA SER A 267 -9.23 -1.40 20.27
C SER A 267 -10.62 -1.74 20.80
N GLU A 268 -10.71 -2.26 22.02
CA GLU A 268 -11.97 -2.67 22.67
C GLU A 268 -13.03 -1.55 22.70
N PHE A 269 -12.62 -0.30 22.91
CA PHE A 269 -13.53 0.86 22.90
C PHE A 269 -14.30 1.00 21.57
N LEU A 270 -13.61 0.78 20.46
CA LEU A 270 -14.18 0.94 19.12
C LEU A 270 -15.08 -0.24 18.74
N ILE A 271 -14.75 -1.43 19.24
CA ILE A 271 -15.57 -2.63 19.09
C ILE A 271 -16.89 -2.48 19.87
N ASP A 272 -16.85 -2.03 21.12
CA ASP A 272 -18.04 -1.88 21.97
C ASP A 272 -19.03 -0.82 21.44
N GLU A 273 -18.50 0.24 20.82
CA GLU A 273 -19.32 1.33 20.31
C GLU A 273 -19.91 1.04 18.92
N TYR A 274 -19.11 0.50 17.98
CA TYR A 274 -19.46 0.37 16.56
C TYR A 274 -19.54 -1.07 16.01
N GLY A 275 -19.11 -2.07 16.77
CA GLY A 275 -19.02 -3.45 16.31
C GLY A 275 -17.71 -3.78 15.58
N LEU A 276 -17.36 -5.07 15.54
CA LEU A 276 -16.07 -5.55 15.02
C LEU A 276 -15.87 -5.18 13.54
N GLY A 277 -16.92 -5.31 12.72
CA GLY A 277 -16.85 -5.06 11.28
C GLY A 277 -16.58 -3.59 10.94
N TRP A 278 -17.24 -2.66 11.64
CA TRP A 278 -16.99 -1.23 11.45
C TRP A 278 -15.65 -0.77 12.01
N ALA A 279 -15.21 -1.36 13.13
CA ALA A 279 -13.90 -1.06 13.69
C ALA A 279 -12.77 -1.43 12.72
N ASN A 280 -12.84 -2.62 12.12
CA ASN A 280 -11.92 -3.06 11.08
C ASN A 280 -11.99 -2.18 9.83
N PHE A 281 -13.19 -1.78 9.41
CA PHE A 281 -13.35 -0.91 8.25
C PHE A 281 -12.71 0.47 8.43
N VAL A 282 -12.79 1.07 9.62
CA VAL A 282 -12.14 2.35 9.93
C VAL A 282 -10.61 2.23 9.81
N ILE A 283 -10.02 1.12 10.26
CA ILE A 283 -8.59 0.86 10.11
C ILE A 283 -8.23 0.69 8.62
N VAL A 284 -8.96 -0.15 7.89
CA VAL A 284 -8.75 -0.36 6.44
C VAL A 284 -8.87 0.95 5.66
N ALA A 285 -9.85 1.79 5.97
CA ALA A 285 -10.04 3.08 5.31
C ALA A 285 -8.88 4.04 5.55
N GLN A 286 -8.34 4.08 6.77
CA GLN A 286 -7.13 4.87 7.08
C GLN A 286 -5.90 4.35 6.34
N LEU A 287 -5.70 3.03 6.30
CA LEU A 287 -4.63 2.40 5.54
C LEU A 287 -4.74 2.70 4.05
N PHE A 288 -5.96 2.64 3.50
CA PHE A 288 -6.23 2.98 2.11
C PHE A 288 -5.90 4.46 1.81
N ALA A 289 -6.37 5.37 2.66
CA ALA A 289 -6.08 6.79 2.52
C ALA A 289 -4.57 7.08 2.62
N GLY A 290 -3.88 6.42 3.55
CA GLY A 290 -2.44 6.51 3.72
C GLY A 290 -1.67 6.07 2.48
N SER A 291 -1.90 4.84 2.01
CA SER A 291 -1.23 4.31 0.82
C SER A 291 -1.58 5.09 -0.46
N TYR A 292 -2.81 5.58 -0.58
CA TYR A 292 -3.21 6.44 -1.69
C TYR A 292 -2.44 7.77 -1.68
N LEU A 293 -2.26 8.37 -0.50
CA LEU A 293 -1.47 9.59 -0.33
C LEU A 293 0.00 9.34 -0.70
N VAL A 294 0.61 8.25 -0.24
CA VAL A 294 1.99 7.86 -0.63
C VAL A 294 2.12 7.70 -2.13
N PHE A 295 1.14 7.06 -2.77
CA PHE A 295 1.11 6.91 -4.23
C PHE A 295 1.07 8.27 -4.95
N LEU A 296 0.29 9.24 -4.45
CA LEU A 296 0.28 10.60 -5.00
C LEU A 296 1.62 11.33 -4.77
N LEU A 297 2.26 11.14 -3.61
CA LEU A 297 3.58 11.71 -3.35
C LEU A 297 4.65 11.09 -4.26
N ASP A 298 4.59 9.79 -4.53
CA ASP A 298 5.48 9.14 -5.49
C ASP A 298 5.32 9.71 -6.90
N GLU A 299 4.09 9.92 -7.36
CA GLU A 299 3.82 10.59 -8.63
C GLU A 299 4.34 12.03 -8.66
N LEU A 300 4.22 12.75 -7.54
CA LEU A 300 4.66 14.13 -7.42
C LEU A 300 6.19 14.22 -7.57
N VAL A 301 6.93 13.40 -6.81
CA VAL A 301 8.39 13.36 -6.89
C VAL A 301 8.85 12.89 -8.26
N SER A 302 8.22 11.86 -8.82
CA SER A 302 8.62 11.30 -10.12
C SER A 302 8.42 12.28 -11.29
N LYS A 303 7.59 13.33 -11.12
CA LYS A 303 7.32 14.35 -12.16
C LYS A 303 7.99 15.70 -11.88
N TRP A 304 8.00 16.12 -10.61
CA TRP A 304 8.44 17.45 -10.18
C TRP A 304 9.69 17.43 -9.31
N GLY A 305 10.05 16.29 -8.72
CA GLY A 305 11.18 16.15 -7.81
C GLY A 305 12.46 15.62 -8.47
N ILE A 306 13.36 15.10 -7.62
CA ILE A 306 14.61 14.47 -8.01
C ILE A 306 14.48 12.95 -7.84
N GLY A 307 14.67 12.20 -8.92
CA GLY A 307 14.59 10.75 -8.91
C GLY A 307 13.14 10.22 -8.90
N SER A 308 12.95 9.03 -8.32
CA SER A 308 11.62 8.42 -8.10
C SER A 308 11.25 8.50 -6.62
N GLY A 309 9.96 8.70 -6.33
CA GLY A 309 9.47 8.72 -4.95
C GLY A 309 9.73 7.42 -4.19
N MET A 310 9.53 6.26 -4.83
CA MET A 310 9.87 4.95 -4.23
C MET A 310 11.34 4.90 -3.74
N SER A 311 12.30 5.26 -4.60
CA SER A 311 13.72 5.29 -4.22
C SER A 311 14.01 6.30 -3.11
N LEU A 312 13.34 7.45 -3.13
CA LEU A 312 13.48 8.49 -2.13
C LEU A 312 13.00 8.03 -0.76
N PHE A 313 11.84 7.37 -0.68
CA PHE A 313 11.28 6.87 0.57
C PHE A 313 12.11 5.74 1.18
N ILE A 314 12.62 4.82 0.36
CA ILE A 314 13.54 3.76 0.83
C ILE A 314 14.81 4.40 1.39
N ALA A 315 15.44 5.31 0.63
CA ALA A 315 16.66 5.99 1.08
C ALA A 315 16.42 6.79 2.36
N ALA A 316 15.29 7.48 2.48
CA ALA A 316 14.92 8.22 3.68
C ALA A 316 14.70 7.29 4.89
N GLY A 317 14.02 6.16 4.70
CA GLY A 317 13.80 5.17 5.76
C GLY A 317 15.11 4.54 6.26
N VAL A 318 15.99 4.13 5.33
CA VAL A 318 17.32 3.57 5.67
C VAL A 318 18.22 4.63 6.32
N ALA A 319 18.20 5.87 5.83
CA ALA A 319 18.95 6.96 6.44
C ALA A 319 18.44 7.26 7.87
N GLN A 320 17.12 7.28 8.07
CA GLN A 320 16.52 7.45 9.39
C GLN A 320 16.91 6.32 10.34
N SER A 321 16.77 5.05 9.94
CA SER A 321 17.13 3.91 10.79
C SER A 321 18.61 3.92 11.16
N THR A 322 19.47 4.30 10.22
CA THR A 322 20.93 4.44 10.46
C THR A 322 21.22 5.58 11.42
N PHE A 323 20.58 6.74 11.23
CA PHE A 323 20.76 7.91 12.10
C PHE A 323 20.26 7.64 13.51
N VAL A 324 19.04 7.11 13.66
CA VAL A 324 18.45 6.75 14.95
C VAL A 324 19.26 5.66 15.64
N GLY A 325 19.67 4.61 14.91
CA GLY A 325 20.49 3.53 15.46
C GLY A 325 21.86 4.00 15.95
N THR A 326 22.44 5.04 15.33
CA THR A 326 23.79 5.53 15.70
C THR A 326 23.76 6.63 16.76
N LEU A 327 22.82 7.58 16.65
CA LEU A 327 22.85 8.86 17.35
C LEU A 327 21.64 9.13 18.28
N SER A 328 20.67 8.22 18.38
CA SER A 328 19.50 8.45 19.24
C SER A 328 19.87 8.57 20.72
N PRO A 329 19.54 9.68 21.39
CA PRO A 329 19.77 9.85 22.83
C PRO A 329 18.66 9.22 23.68
N LEU A 330 17.57 8.73 23.08
CA LEU A 330 16.40 8.21 23.79
C LEU A 330 16.72 6.87 24.47
N PRO A 331 16.08 6.55 25.62
CA PRO A 331 16.26 5.25 26.27
C PRO A 331 15.73 4.12 25.38
N THR A 332 16.36 2.95 25.44
CA THR A 332 15.94 1.74 24.70
C THR A 332 14.51 1.33 25.04
N THR A 333 14.12 1.41 26.31
CA THR A 333 12.73 1.24 26.75
C THR A 333 12.14 2.58 27.15
N ALA A 334 11.10 3.00 26.43
CA ALA A 334 10.38 4.24 26.71
C ALA A 334 9.75 4.19 28.12
N GLY A 335 9.97 5.24 28.92
CA GLY A 335 9.37 5.39 30.26
C GLY A 335 10.23 4.88 31.43
N LEU A 336 11.36 4.23 31.18
CA LEU A 336 12.33 3.86 32.21
C LEU A 336 13.48 4.88 32.27
N ALA A 337 14.00 5.14 33.48
CA ALA A 337 15.17 5.99 33.68
C ALA A 337 16.42 5.37 33.04
N TYR A 338 17.41 6.21 32.71
CA TYR A 338 18.69 5.73 32.22
C TYR A 338 19.40 4.90 33.29
N SER A 339 19.83 3.70 32.92
CA SER A 339 20.58 2.78 33.78
C SER A 339 21.51 1.93 32.92
N VAL A 340 22.38 1.13 33.54
CA VAL A 340 23.23 0.16 32.82
C VAL A 340 22.37 -0.85 32.03
N GLN A 341 21.15 -1.13 32.50
CA GLN A 341 20.19 -2.02 31.85
C GLN A 341 19.28 -1.31 30.84
N ASN A 342 19.19 0.02 30.89
CA ASN A 342 18.44 0.85 29.95
C ASN A 342 19.27 2.08 29.52
N PRO A 343 20.41 1.88 28.85
CA PRO A 343 21.19 2.96 28.28
C PRO A 343 20.44 3.61 27.09
N PRO A 344 20.96 4.73 26.56
CA PRO A 344 20.48 5.28 25.30
C PRO A 344 20.50 4.26 24.16
N ALA A 345 19.48 4.29 23.30
CA ALA A 345 19.28 3.34 22.20
C ALA A 345 20.29 3.50 21.04
N GLY A 346 20.91 4.68 20.91
CA GLY A 346 21.92 4.94 19.89
C GLY A 346 23.30 4.43 20.31
N THR A 347 24.04 3.85 19.36
CA THR A 347 25.38 3.27 19.62
C THR A 347 26.35 4.28 20.26
N LEU A 348 26.42 5.52 19.75
CA LEU A 348 27.37 6.53 20.26
C LEU A 348 26.94 7.10 21.63
N PRO A 349 25.68 7.53 21.84
CA PRO A 349 25.20 7.94 23.16
C PRO A 349 25.30 6.82 24.22
N MET A 350 25.07 5.56 23.85
CA MET A 350 25.25 4.39 24.73
C MET A 350 26.68 4.31 25.23
N ILE A 351 27.66 4.31 24.32
CA ILE A 351 29.08 4.26 24.65
C ILE A 351 29.46 5.40 25.61
N PHE A 352 29.04 6.63 25.29
CA PHE A 352 29.37 7.79 26.09
C PHE A 352 28.73 7.75 27.48
N TYR A 353 27.48 7.32 27.58
CA TYR A 353 26.77 7.19 28.86
C TYR A 353 27.37 6.09 29.73
N MET A 354 27.66 4.92 29.14
CA MET A 354 28.23 3.78 29.84
C MET A 354 29.63 4.09 30.38
N PHE A 355 30.51 4.67 29.56
CA PHE A 355 31.85 5.07 30.01
C PHE A 355 31.85 6.22 31.01
N ARG A 356 30.82 7.07 31.01
CA ARG A 356 30.73 8.20 31.95
C ARG A 356 30.10 7.84 33.29
N THR A 357 29.15 6.90 33.31
CA THR A 357 28.24 6.74 34.44
C THR A 357 28.44 5.41 35.17
N ALA A 358 28.91 4.36 34.49
CA ALA A 358 29.14 3.06 35.12
C ALA A 358 30.57 2.96 35.68
N THR A 359 30.71 2.47 36.92
CA THR A 359 32.02 2.18 37.50
C THR A 359 32.62 0.91 36.86
N ASN A 360 33.95 0.81 36.83
CA ASN A 360 34.65 -0.37 36.26
C ASN A 360 34.21 -1.69 36.90
N GLY A 361 33.76 -1.69 38.17
CA GLY A 361 33.25 -2.87 38.86
C GLY A 361 31.84 -3.29 38.38
N GLU A 362 30.95 -2.33 38.11
CA GLU A 362 29.60 -2.59 37.60
C GLU A 362 29.61 -3.03 36.14
N MET A 363 30.54 -2.51 35.33
CA MET A 363 30.67 -2.94 33.93
C MET A 363 31.20 -4.37 33.78
N ILE A 364 31.97 -4.86 34.75
CA ILE A 364 32.47 -6.25 34.77
C ILE A 364 31.42 -7.19 35.37
N SER A 365 30.68 -6.77 36.40
CA SER A 365 29.67 -7.63 37.05
C SER A 365 28.39 -7.80 36.23
N LEU A 366 28.04 -6.80 35.40
CA LEU A 366 26.82 -6.78 34.59
C LEU A 366 27.09 -7.01 33.09
N ASN A 367 28.26 -7.55 32.72
CA ASN A 367 28.66 -7.76 31.32
C ASN A 367 28.51 -6.51 30.43
N GLY A 368 28.75 -5.32 30.98
CA GLY A 368 28.60 -4.05 30.27
C GLY A 368 29.50 -3.92 29.03
N PHE A 369 30.68 -4.56 29.03
CA PHE A 369 31.55 -4.62 27.84
C PHE A 369 30.98 -5.50 26.71
N GLU A 370 30.33 -6.61 27.06
CA GLU A 370 29.65 -7.48 26.10
C GLU A 370 28.42 -6.79 25.50
N MET A 371 27.66 -6.09 26.34
CA MET A 371 26.51 -5.28 25.94
C MET A 371 26.90 -4.15 24.96
N ILE A 372 28.06 -3.50 25.16
CA ILE A 372 28.55 -2.45 24.25
C ILE A 372 29.04 -3.05 22.92
N LEU A 373 29.74 -4.19 22.96
CA LEU A 373 30.43 -4.76 21.80
C LEU A 373 29.56 -5.68 20.95
N LEU A 374 28.86 -6.63 21.57
CA LEU A 374 28.07 -7.68 20.90
C LEU A 374 26.56 -7.39 20.94
N GLY A 375 26.11 -6.54 21.88
CA GLY A 375 24.69 -6.26 22.09
C GLY A 375 24.00 -7.38 22.88
N ASP A 376 22.79 -7.09 23.35
CA ASP A 376 21.89 -8.05 24.00
C ASP A 376 20.55 -8.10 23.25
N ALA A 377 19.70 -9.10 23.51
CA ALA A 377 18.35 -9.23 22.92
C ALA A 377 17.49 -7.97 23.12
N THR A 378 17.80 -7.18 24.15
CA THR A 378 17.16 -5.89 24.44
C THR A 378 17.80 -4.70 23.70
N HIS A 379 19.01 -4.85 23.16
CA HIS A 379 19.84 -3.77 22.60
C HIS A 379 20.52 -4.19 21.27
N PRO A 380 19.86 -4.02 20.12
CA PRO A 380 20.39 -4.44 18.82
C PRO A 380 21.49 -3.53 18.24
N ASN A 381 21.67 -2.30 18.75
CA ASN A 381 22.55 -1.28 18.16
C ASN A 381 23.96 -1.27 18.77
N ALA A 382 24.62 -2.43 18.80
CA ALA A 382 25.97 -2.59 19.34
C ALA A 382 27.06 -1.98 18.43
N VAL A 383 28.28 -1.79 18.99
CA VAL A 383 29.44 -1.28 18.23
C VAL A 383 29.74 -2.15 17.01
N ILE A 384 29.57 -3.47 17.12
CA ILE A 384 29.78 -4.39 16.00
C ILE A 384 28.84 -4.10 14.81
N ALA A 385 27.60 -3.70 15.07
CA ALA A 385 26.63 -3.37 14.03
C ALA A 385 27.04 -2.09 13.27
N LEU A 386 27.55 -1.09 14.00
CA LEU A 386 28.08 0.15 13.41
C LEU A 386 29.34 -0.12 12.57
N VAL A 387 30.31 -0.86 13.12
CA VAL A 387 31.56 -1.20 12.42
C VAL A 387 31.26 -2.05 11.17
N SER A 388 30.38 -3.03 11.28
CA SER A 388 29.95 -3.86 10.15
C SER A 388 29.28 -3.00 9.06
N SER A 389 28.39 -2.08 9.44
CA SER A 389 27.73 -1.16 8.49
C SER A 389 28.73 -0.26 7.76
N ILE A 390 29.76 0.25 8.45
CA ILE A 390 30.83 1.05 7.84
C ILE A 390 31.65 0.22 6.85
N ILE A 391 32.03 -1.01 7.23
CA ILE A 391 32.78 -1.91 6.34
C ILE A 391 31.97 -2.20 5.07
N VAL A 392 30.70 -2.57 5.22
CA VAL A 392 29.81 -2.84 4.08
C VAL A 392 29.66 -1.58 3.22
N PHE A 393 29.47 -0.41 3.82
CA PHE A 393 29.37 0.86 3.09
C PHE A 393 30.62 1.14 2.25
N LEU A 394 31.82 0.98 2.80
CA LEU A 394 33.08 1.19 2.08
C LEU A 394 33.26 0.20 0.92
N VAL A 395 32.93 -1.09 1.14
CA VAL A 395 33.02 -2.12 0.10
C VAL A 395 32.03 -1.84 -1.04
N VAL A 396 30.78 -1.50 -0.72
CA VAL A 396 29.75 -1.20 -1.72
C VAL A 396 30.09 0.08 -2.48
N ALA A 397 30.54 1.14 -1.80
CA ALA A 397 30.96 2.38 -2.44
C ALA A 397 32.15 2.18 -3.39
N TYR A 398 33.13 1.35 -2.99
CA TYR A 398 34.25 0.97 -3.86
C TYR A 398 33.76 0.22 -5.12
N ALA A 399 32.85 -0.75 -4.95
CA ALA A 399 32.27 -1.49 -6.06
C ALA A 399 31.45 -0.59 -7.00
N GLU A 400 30.64 0.33 -6.47
CA GLU A 400 29.83 1.27 -7.27
C GLU A 400 30.71 2.27 -8.05
N SER A 401 31.87 2.65 -7.50
CA SER A 401 32.82 3.55 -8.18
C SER A 401 33.53 2.91 -9.37
N SER A 402 33.53 1.58 -9.47
CA SER A 402 34.20 0.83 -10.53
C SER A 402 33.40 0.93 -11.83
N LYS A 403 33.92 1.66 -12.83
CA LYS A 403 33.29 1.85 -14.14
C LYS A 403 34.18 1.33 -15.26
N LEU A 404 33.59 0.63 -16.23
CA LEU A 404 34.26 0.24 -17.46
C LEU A 404 33.99 1.30 -18.53
N GLU A 405 34.95 2.18 -18.76
CA GLU A 405 34.87 3.17 -19.84
C GLU A 405 35.25 2.51 -21.17
N LEU A 406 34.25 2.30 -22.03
CA LEU A 406 34.47 1.83 -23.40
C LEU A 406 34.69 3.06 -24.30
N PRO A 407 35.88 3.23 -24.90
CA PRO A 407 36.12 4.36 -25.80
C PRO A 407 35.25 4.20 -27.06
N LEU A 408 34.31 5.12 -27.24
CA LEU A 408 33.52 5.24 -28.46
C LEU A 408 34.18 6.30 -29.35
N THR A 409 34.79 5.88 -30.45
CA THR A 409 35.23 6.79 -31.51
C THR A 409 34.04 7.05 -32.43
N HIS A 410 33.69 8.33 -32.61
CA HIS A 410 32.58 8.78 -33.46
C HIS A 410 32.83 8.58 -34.96
#